data_AF-A0AAT9HQK5-F1
#
_entry.id   AF-A0AAT9HQK5-F1
#
_cell.length_a   1.000
_cell.length_b   1.000
_cell.length_c   1.000
_cell.angle_alpha   90.00
_cell.angle_beta   90.00
_cell.angle_gamma   90.00
#
_symmetry.space_group_name_H-M   'P 1'
#
loop_
_entity.id
_entity.type
_entity.pdbx_description
1 polymer ?
#
loop_
_entity_poly.entity_id
_entity_poly.type
_entity_poly.pdbx_seq_one_letter_code
_entity_poly.pdbx_strand_id
1 'polypeptide(L)' 'MVRNHPEIAAAMTVTGGADALLHVRARDVEHFEEVLERIRQEPFIRKTISVMVLSHLLPDSPEAE' A
#
# COMPACT_ATOMS: atom_id res chain seq x y z
N MET A 1 -2.74 -4.80 13.31
CA MET A 1 -3.08 -3.35 13.12
C MET A 1 -2.10 -2.79 12.13
N VAL A 2 -2.58 -2.26 11.00
CA VAL A 2 -1.81 -1.79 9.85
C VAL A 2 -0.66 -0.81 10.21
N ARG A 3 -0.70 -0.19 11.40
CA ARG A 3 0.36 0.67 11.95
C ARG A 3 1.70 -0.02 12.24
N ASN A 4 1.77 -1.35 12.24
CA ASN A 4 3.03 -2.08 12.50
C ASN A 4 3.90 -2.28 11.26
N HIS A 5 3.48 -1.76 10.10
CA HIS A 5 4.25 -1.83 8.87
C HIS A 5 4.86 -0.46 8.56
N PRO A 6 6.18 -0.27 8.75
CA PRO A 6 6.83 1.00 8.46
C PRO A 6 6.74 1.41 6.98
N GLU A 7 6.40 0.46 6.10
CA GLU A 7 6.25 0.66 4.67
C GLU A 7 4.94 1.38 4.31
N ILE A 8 3.98 1.46 5.24
CA ILE A 8 2.67 2.07 4.99
C ILE A 8 2.77 3.58 5.25
N ALA A 9 2.92 4.34 4.17
CA ALA A 9 3.01 5.79 4.19
C ALA A 9 1.64 6.46 4.43
N ALA A 10 0.57 5.85 3.95
CA ALA A 10 -0.80 6.31 4.18
C ALA A 10 -1.80 5.15 4.17
N ALA A 11 -2.87 5.29 4.94
CA ALA A 11 -3.99 4.36 4.98
C ALA A 11 -5.31 5.13 5.04
N MET A 12 -6.28 4.74 4.21
CA MET A 12 -7.55 5.45 4.06
C MET A 12 -8.68 4.46 3.80
N THR A 13 -9.88 4.77 4.28
CA THR A 13 -11.10 4.06 3.90
C THR A 13 -11.66 4.65 2.62
N VAL A 14 -12.20 3.80 1.75
CA VAL A 14 -12.83 4.25 0.49
C VAL A 14 -14.23 3.68 0.38
N THR A 15 -15.11 4.36 -0.34
CA THR A 15 -16.49 3.91 -0.57
C THR A 15 -16.61 2.86 -1.68
N GLY A 16 -15.48 2.48 -2.31
CA GLY A 16 -15.42 1.57 -3.45
C GLY A 16 -15.51 0.08 -3.08
N GLY A 17 -15.19 -0.79 -4.03
CA GLY A 17 -15.24 -2.26 -3.84
C GLY A 17 -14.18 -2.82 -2.88
N ALA A 18 -13.34 -1.97 -2.31
CA ALA A 18 -12.41 -2.28 -1.23
C ALA A 18 -12.73 -1.40 -0.02
N ASP A 19 -12.55 -1.92 1.18
CA ASP A 19 -12.81 -1.17 2.42
C ASP A 19 -11.68 -0.17 2.73
N ALA A 20 -10.48 -0.42 2.21
CA ALA A 20 -9.30 0.42 2.45
C ALA A 20 -8.35 0.46 1.24
N LEU A 21 -7.67 1.59 1.09
CA LEU A 21 -6.52 1.78 0.23
C LEU A 21 -5.29 2.00 1.12
N LEU A 22 -4.16 1.41 0.73
CA LEU A 22 -2.87 1.57 1.40
C LEU A 22 -1.85 2.11 0.41
N HIS A 23 -1.16 3.18 0.78
CA HIS A 23 0.02 3.64 0.06
C HIS A 23 1.24 2.98 0.70
N VAL A 24 1.86 2.07 -0.03
CA VAL A 24 3.02 1.30 0.41
C VAL A 24 4.28 1.79 -0.30
N ARG A 25 5.33 2.10 0.46
CA ARG A 25 6.68 2.41 -0.05
C ARG A 25 7.60 1.22 0.18
N ALA A 26 8.15 0.69 -0.89
CA ALA A 26 9.10 -0.41 -0.87
C ALA A 26 10.38 -0.03 -1.63
N ARG A 27 11.51 -0.65 -1.24
CA ARG A 27 12.81 -0.39 -1.87
C ARG A 27 12.90 -0.97 -3.28
N ASP A 28 12.22 -2.09 -3.51
CA ASP A 28 12.17 -2.83 -4.77
C ASP A 28 10.92 -3.75 -4.78
N VAL A 29 10.77 -4.53 -5.86
CA VAL A 29 9.63 -5.44 -6.06
C VAL A 29 9.66 -6.60 -5.05
N GLU A 30 10.83 -7.12 -4.71
CA GLU A 30 10.95 -8.25 -3.77
C GLU A 30 10.48 -7.83 -2.38
N HIS A 31 10.95 -6.69 -1.90
CA HIS A 31 10.50 -6.09 -0.65
C HIS A 31 9.00 -5.79 -0.68
N PHE A 32 8.46 -5.36 -1.82
CA PHE A 32 7.02 -5.12 -1.93
C PHE A 32 6.20 -6.42 -1.74
N GLU A 33 6.61 -7.52 -2.35
CA GLU A 33 5.92 -8.81 -2.19
C GLU A 33 6.00 -9.32 -0.74
N GLU A 34 7.16 -9.17 -0.07
CA GLU A 34 7.29 -9.50 1.36
C GLU A 34 6.33 -8.67 2.23
N VAL A 35 6.24 -7.37 1.99
CA VAL A 35 5.33 -6.47 2.71
C VAL A 35 3.88 -6.87 2.47
N LEU A 36 3.53 -7.14 1.22
CA LEU A 36 2.18 -7.52 0.81
C LEU A 36 1.75 -8.86 1.42
N GLU A 37 2.66 -9.82 1.54
CA GLU A 37 2.40 -11.10 2.18
C GLU A 37 2.13 -10.94 3.68
N ARG A 38 2.94 -10.14 4.39
CA ARG A 38 2.70 -9.84 5.81
C ARG A 38 1.36 -9.14 6.02
N ILE A 39 0.99 -8.21 5.14
CA ILE A 39 -0.32 -7.56 5.18
C ILE A 39 -1.42 -8.62 5.00
N ARG A 40 -1.31 -9.51 4.00
CA ARG A 40 -2.30 -10.57 3.74
C ARG A 40 -2.50 -11.53 4.92
N GLN A 41 -1.53 -11.66 5.83
CA GLN A 41 -1.65 -12.49 7.04
C GLN A 41 -2.50 -11.85 8.14
N GLU A 42 -2.84 -10.56 8.04
CA GLU A 42 -3.71 -9.91 9.02
C GLU A 42 -5.15 -10.48 8.93
N PRO A 43 -5.78 -10.83 10.06
CA PRO A 43 -7.00 -11.64 10.08
C PRO A 43 -8.24 -10.96 9.49
N PHE A 44 -8.22 -9.62 9.37
CA PHE A 44 -9.32 -8.84 8.80
C PHE A 44 -9.18 -8.63 7.28
N ILE A 45 -8.08 -9.06 6.68
CA ILE A 45 -7.83 -8.88 5.24
C ILE A 45 -8.37 -10.08 4.48
N ARG A 46 -9.47 -9.86 3.73
CA ARG A 46 -10.09 -10.89 2.89
C ARG A 46 -9.49 -11.01 1.50
N LYS A 47 -9.09 -9.88 0.92
CA LYS A 47 -8.58 -9.79 -0.45
C LYS A 47 -7.71 -8.55 -0.57
N THR A 48 -6.65 -8.65 -1.36
CA THR A 48 -5.84 -7.51 -1.77
C THR A 48 -5.84 -7.39 -3.29
N ILE A 49 -5.82 -6.15 -3.78
CA ILE A 49 -5.51 -5.82 -5.17
C ILE A 49 -4.34 -4.84 -5.10
N SER A 50 -3.25 -5.18 -5.76
CA SER A 50 -2.02 -4.41 -5.73
C SER A 50 -1.79 -3.76 -7.09
N VAL A 51 -1.42 -2.49 -7.07
CA VAL A 51 -1.02 -1.74 -8.26
C VAL A 51 0.29 -1.03 -7.98
N MET A 52 1.17 -0.99 -8.97
CA MET A 52 2.48 -0.36 -8.86
C MET A 52 2.47 0.98 -9.58
N VAL A 53 2.89 2.04 -8.89
CA VAL A 53 3.05 3.36 -9.50
C VAL A 53 4.27 3.32 -10.41
N LEU A 54 4.08 3.58 -11.70
CA LEU A 54 5.17 3.60 -12.69
C LEU A 54 5.79 4.99 -12.83
N SER A 55 4.97 6.03 -12.67
CA SER A 55 5.40 7.43 -12.77
C SER A 55 4.45 8.34 -12.00
N HIS A 56 5.01 9.42 -11.46
CA HIS A 56 4.24 10.54 -10.93
C HIS A 56 3.97 11.52 -12.07
N LEU A 57 2.69 11.79 -12.34
CA LEU A 57 2.30 12.72 -13.41
C LEU A 57 2.38 14.19 -12.97
N LEU A 58 2.31 14.42 -11.65
CA LEU A 58 2.51 15.71 -11.01
C LEU A 58 3.85 15.65 -10.27
N PRO A 59 4.92 16.26 -10.81
CA PRO A 59 6.27 16.10 -10.26
C PRO A 59 6.43 16.66 -8.85
N ASP A 60 5.68 17.72 -8.54
CA ASP A 60 5.78 18.45 -7.26
C ASP A 60 4.76 17.97 -6.22
N SER A 61 4.13 16.81 -6.45
CA SER A 61 3.17 16.26 -5.48
C SER A 61 3.94 15.67 -4.28
N PRO A 62 3.44 15.82 -3.04
CA PRO A 62 4.12 15.28 -1.86
C PRO A 62 4.25 13.75 -1.89
N GLU A 63 3.41 13.07 -2.67
CA GLU A 63 3.51 11.63 -2.89
C GLU A 63 4.69 11.24 -3.80
N ALA A 64 5.17 12.17 -4.63
CA ALA A 64 6.28 11.97 -5.57
C ALA A 64 7.68 12.06 -4.93
N GLU A 65 7.77 12.55 -3.69
CA GLU A 65 9.01 12.66 -2.91
C GLU A 65 9.34 11.41 -2.07
#